data_AF-A0A538RHY5-F1
#
_entry.id   AF-A0A538RHY5-F1
#
_cell.length_a   1.000
_cell.length_b   1.000
_cell.length_c   1.000
_cell.angle_alpha   90.00
_cell.angle_beta   90.00
_cell.angle_gamma   90.00
#
_symmetry.space_group_name_H-M   'P 1'
#
loop_
_entity.id
_entity.type
_entity.pdbx_description
1 polymer ?
#
loop_
_entity_poly.entity_id
_entity_poly.type
_entity_poly.pdbx_seq_one_letter_code
_entity_poly.pdbx_strand_id
1 'polypeptide(L)' 'MLRQYISRFPQASVLVIGDLILDHYIWGRVSRISPEAPVPVVHVDSESL' A
#
# COMPACT_ATOMS: atom_id res chain seq x y z
N MET A 1 25.56 14.99 15.25
CA MET A 1 25.15 15.67 14.01
C MET A 1 23.66 15.44 13.69
N LEU A 2 23.17 14.23 13.38
CA LEU A 2 21.75 14.02 12.97
C LEU A 2 20.68 14.47 14.00
N ARG A 3 20.96 14.31 15.30
CA ARG A 3 20.01 14.65 16.39
C ARG A 3 19.53 16.10 16.36
N GLN A 4 20.36 17.04 15.90
CA GLN A 4 20.03 18.48 15.86
C GLN A 4 18.99 18.83 14.79
N TYR A 5 18.87 18.00 13.75
CA TYR A 5 17.88 18.18 12.68
C TYR A 5 16.55 17.55 13.08
N ILE A 6 16.59 16.36 13.69
CA ILE A 6 15.39 15.68 14.23
C ILE A 6 14.72 16.54 15.32
N SER A 7 15.50 17.22 16.17
CA SER A 7 14.96 18.09 17.22
C SER A 7 14.15 19.28 16.69
N ARG A 8 14.26 19.61 15.40
CA ARG A 8 13.51 20.71 14.75
C ARG A 8 12.22 20.24 14.08
N PHE A 9 11.98 18.93 13.94
CA PHE A 9 10.76 18.40 13.30
C PHE A 9 9.46 18.86 13.98
N PRO A 10 9.36 18.99 15.32
CA PRO A 10 8.14 19.49 15.96
C PRO A 10 7.75 20.93 15.55
N GLN A 11 8.68 21.69 14.98
CA GLN A 11 8.46 23.08 14.55
C GLN A 11 7.98 23.17 13.10
N ALA A 12 8.00 22.07 12.36
CA ALA A 12 7.57 22.03 10.97
C ALA A 12 6.05 21.80 10.90
N SER A 13 5.34 22.71 10.25
CA SER A 13 3.94 22.52 9.87
C SER A 13 3.86 22.18 8.39
N VAL A 14 3.21 21.06 8.05
CA VAL A 14 3.04 20.58 6.67
C VAL A 14 1.56 20.58 6.34
N LEU A 15 1.18 21.30 5.29
CA LEU A 15 -0.18 21.30 4.74
C LEU A 15 -0.24 20.33 3.56
N VAL A 16 -1.08 19.30 3.67
CA VAL A 16 -1.34 18.35 2.58
C VAL A 16 -2.66 18.72 1.93
N ILE A 17 -2.66 18.96 0.62
CA ILE A 17 -3.85 19.24 -0.19
C ILE A 17 -3.91 18.24 -1.33
N GLY A 18 -5.03 17.56 -1.47
CA GLY A 18 -5.25 16.55 -2.51
C GLY A 18 -6.26 15.52 -2.05
N ASP A 19 -6.43 14.49 -2.86
CA ASP A 19 -7.31 13.37 -2.58
C ASP A 19 -6.64 12.35 -1.66
N LEU A 20 -7.44 11.79 -0.75
CA LEU A 20 -7.02 10.65 0.06
C LEU A 20 -7.27 9.37 -0.71
N ILE A 21 -6.28 8.49 -0.73
CA ILE A 21 -6.40 7.14 -1.29
C ILE A 21 -6.30 6.15 -0.14
N LEU A 22 -7.13 5.11 -0.19
CA LEU A 22 -7.06 3.97 0.71
C LEU A 22 -6.40 2.81 -0.03
N ASP A 23 -5.39 2.21 0.59
CA ASP A 23 -4.76 1.01 0.07
C ASP A 23 -5.50 -0.21 0.60
N HIS A 24 -6.09 -1.01 -0.29
CA HIS A 24 -6.71 -2.28 0.06
C HIS A 24 -5.85 -3.44 -0.41
N TYR A 25 -5.52 -4.36 0.51
CA TYR A 25 -4.62 -5.48 0.23
C TYR A 25 -5.40 -6.81 0.20
N ILE A 26 -5.24 -7.53 -0.90
CA ILE A 26 -5.83 -8.86 -1.11
C ILE A 26 -4.70 -9.88 -1.14
N TRP A 27 -4.78 -10.88 -0.27
CA TRP A 27 -3.82 -11.97 -0.18
C TRP A 27 -4.46 -13.26 -0.67
N GLY A 28 -3.75 -14.00 -1.51
CA GLY A 28 -4.24 -15.24 -2.08
C GLY A 28 -3.16 -16.06 -2.77
N ARG A 29 -3.50 -17.27 -3.19
CA ARG A 29 -2.60 -18.18 -3.92
C ARG A 29 -3.00 -18.29 -5.38
N VAL A 30 -2.01 -18.42 -6.26
CA VAL A 30 -2.21 -18.68 -7.69
C VAL A 30 -1.88 -20.13 -7.97
N SER A 31 -2.85 -20.88 -8.51
CA SER A 31 -2.69 -22.31 -8.82
C SER A 31 -2.79 -22.64 -10.31
N ARG A 32 -3.31 -21.72 -11.13
CA ARG A 32 -3.51 -21.93 -12.57
C ARG A 32 -3.53 -20.63 -13.36
N ILE A 33 -3.34 -20.78 -14.67
CA ILE A 33 -3.58 -19.73 -15.67
C ILE A 33 -5.03 -19.79 -16.14
N SER A 34 -5.61 -18.62 -16.37
CA SER A 34 -6.94 -18.43 -16.92
C SER A 34 -7.07 -19.07 -18.32
N PRO A 35 -8.18 -19.79 -18.61
CA PRO A 35 -8.45 -20.27 -19.97
C PRO A 35 -8.93 -19.16 -20.92
N GLU A 36 -9.46 -18.04 -20.41
CA GLU A 36 -9.97 -16.92 -21.22
C GLU A 36 -8.89 -15.92 -21.65
N ALA A 37 -7.76 -15.85 -20.93
CA ALA A 37 -6.62 -15.01 -21.27
C ALA A 37 -5.34 -15.51 -20.58
N PRO A 38 -4.13 -15.17 -21.06
CA PRO A 38 -2.87 -15.58 -20.42
C PRO A 38 -2.58 -14.78 -19.14
N VAL A 39 -3.49 -14.84 -18.17
CA VAL A 39 -3.41 -14.15 -16.87
C VAL A 39 -3.55 -15.15 -15.71
N PRO A 40 -2.86 -14.95 -14.58
CA PRO A 40 -3.00 -15.81 -13.41
C PRO A 40 -4.34 -15.57 -12.70
N VAL A 41 -4.94 -16.63 -12.17
CA VAL A 41 -6.14 -16.53 -11.31
C VAL A 41 -5.72 -16.61 -9.84
N VAL A 42 -6.01 -15.55 -9.08
CA VAL A 42 -5.76 -15.50 -7.63
C VAL A 42 -6.97 -16.08 -6.90
N HIS A 43 -6.75 -17.13 -6.12
CA HIS A 43 -7.71 -17.60 -5.12
C HIS A 43 -7.47 -16.83 -3.82
N VAL A 44 -8.41 -15.95 -3.46
CA VAL A 44 -8.31 -15.08 -2.29
C VAL A 44 -8.41 -15.91 -1.01
N ASP A 45 -7.44 -15.72 -0.11
CA ASP A 45 -7.37 -16.34 1.21
C ASP A 45 -7.72 -15.36 2.33
N SER A 46 -7.32 -14.09 2.22
CA SER A 46 -7.62 -13.04 3.20
C SER A 46 -7.54 -11.63 2.60
N GLU A 47 -8.23 -10.69 3.26
CA GLU A 47 -8.29 -9.28 2.88
C GLU A 47 -7.97 -8.40 4.10
N SER A 48 -7.29 -7.27 3.89
CA SER A 48 -6.99 -6.30 4.95
C SER A 48 -7.13 -4.88 4.40
N LEU A 49 -7.90 -4.06 5.15
CA LEU A 49 -8.15 -2.64 4.90
C LEU A 49 -6.99 -1.76 5.38
#